data_AF-A0A391NN37-F1
#
_entry.id   AF-A0A391NN37-F1
#
_cell.length_a   1.000
_cell.length_b   1.000
_cell.length_c   1.000
_cell.angle_alpha   90.00
_cell.angle_beta   90.00
_cell.angle_gamma   90.00
#
_symmetry.space_group_name_H-M   'P 1'
#
loop_
_entity.id
_entity.type
_entity.pdbx_description
1 polymer ?
#
loop_
_entity_poly.entity_id
_entity_poly.type
_entity_poly.pdbx_seq_one_letter_code
_entity_poly.pdbx_strand_id
1 'polypeptide(L)'
;MSALAYSQLPNHLQPLLAKFYRAHNSRNRIRTEAVCWVAKRGDIVGGLCLTPVEEGQFLTGLLVTPTERNRGIGAQLVRNAVASSAGPVWLFCKPELVDFYSRLGFSVANRLPAALADRLTRYRRSKTLVALQNDRRMMSVPNATLKIAIACLLDECGRILVVRKRGTRFFMLPGGKAEIGETPLQTLRRELQEELDLPLEDNDFDPLGHFQAPAANEPDHQVEADVFIARLPRAVTVHAELEEMGWLEAAPCERDDIAPLLRSHVMPALLARMAQAESVACCAEPSDQGEIGSLAGKVSSIASSS
;
A
#
# COMPACT_ATOMS: atom_id res chain seq x y z
N MET A 1 -12.34 -27.95 4.23
CA MET A 1 -11.56 -27.74 3.00
C MET A 1 -10.26 -27.05 3.38
N SER A 2 -9.10 -27.60 3.03
CA SER A 2 -7.82 -26.97 3.38
C SER A 2 -7.70 -25.58 2.73
N ALA A 3 -7.15 -24.63 3.49
CA ALA A 3 -6.84 -23.29 2.98
C ALA A 3 -5.75 -23.35 1.90
N LEU A 4 -5.80 -22.40 0.97
CA LEU A 4 -4.79 -22.27 -0.08
C LEU A 4 -3.58 -21.53 0.51
N ALA A 5 -2.42 -22.17 0.53
CA ALA A 5 -1.18 -21.60 1.06
C ALA A 5 -0.17 -21.36 -0.07
N TYR A 6 0.61 -20.28 0.03
CA TYR A 6 1.66 -19.93 -0.92
C TYR A 6 3.00 -19.90 -0.19
N SER A 7 4.01 -20.57 -0.71
CA SER A 7 5.33 -20.56 -0.09
C SER A 7 6.45 -20.78 -1.09
N GLN A 8 7.65 -20.33 -0.74
CA GLN A 8 8.87 -20.84 -1.34
C GLN A 8 9.03 -22.32 -0.96
N LEU A 9 9.49 -23.13 -1.90
CA LEU A 9 9.74 -24.56 -1.71
C LEU A 9 11.24 -24.74 -1.43
N PRO A 10 11.61 -25.30 -0.26
CA PRO A 10 13.00 -25.61 0.06
C PRO A 10 13.66 -26.50 -1.01
N ASN A 11 14.98 -26.34 -1.21
CA ASN A 11 15.71 -27.00 -2.29
C ASN A 11 15.57 -28.54 -2.27
N HIS A 12 15.63 -29.15 -1.09
CA HIS A 12 15.45 -30.60 -0.93
C HIS A 12 14.04 -31.10 -1.30
N LEU A 13 13.04 -30.22 -1.37
CA LEU A 13 11.66 -30.53 -1.76
C LEU A 13 11.34 -30.21 -3.22
N GLN A 14 12.25 -29.61 -3.99
CA GLN A 14 12.06 -29.36 -5.43
C GLN A 14 11.63 -30.59 -6.26
N PRO A 15 12.03 -31.84 -5.92
CA PRO A 15 11.51 -33.03 -6.61
C PRO A 15 9.97 -33.14 -6.59
N LEU A 16 9.29 -32.58 -5.59
CA LEU A 16 7.83 -32.55 -5.53
C LEU A 16 7.24 -31.67 -6.64
N LEU A 17 7.84 -30.50 -6.90
CA LEU A 17 7.41 -29.62 -7.99
C LEU A 17 7.73 -30.25 -9.36
N ALA A 18 8.86 -30.96 -9.48
CA ALA A 18 9.16 -31.73 -10.70
C ALA A 18 8.14 -32.85 -10.93
N LYS A 19 7.73 -33.57 -9.89
CA LYS A 19 6.65 -34.57 -9.94
C LYS A 19 5.33 -33.94 -10.38
N PHE A 20 4.97 -32.79 -9.83
CA PHE A 20 3.80 -32.01 -10.22
C PHE A 20 3.83 -31.63 -11.71
N TYR A 21 4.94 -31.09 -12.22
CA TYR A 21 5.05 -30.76 -13.65
C TYR A 21 4.87 -31.99 -14.54
N ARG A 22 5.47 -33.13 -14.20
CA ARG A 22 5.31 -34.38 -14.95
C ARG A 22 3.87 -34.87 -14.94
N ALA A 23 3.20 -34.84 -13.79
CA ALA A 23 1.81 -35.26 -13.66
C ALA A 23 0.83 -34.43 -14.53
N HIS A 24 1.21 -33.19 -14.86
CA HIS A 24 0.44 -32.30 -15.72
C HIS A 24 1.05 -32.14 -17.13
N ASN A 25 1.82 -33.13 -17.61
CA ASN A 25 2.43 -33.16 -18.94
C ASN A 25 3.26 -31.93 -19.30
N SER A 26 3.81 -31.25 -18.30
CA SER A 26 4.65 -30.09 -18.50
C SER A 26 6.09 -30.50 -18.76
N ARG A 27 6.70 -29.89 -19.79
CA ARG A 27 8.13 -30.05 -20.12
C ARG A 27 9.03 -29.13 -19.30
N ASN A 28 8.49 -28.45 -18.28
CA ASN A 28 9.24 -27.56 -17.41
C ASN A 28 10.36 -28.32 -16.69
N ARG A 29 11.56 -27.76 -16.71
CA ARG A 29 12.72 -28.28 -16.00
C ARG A 29 13.11 -27.27 -14.92
N ILE A 30 13.33 -27.77 -13.72
CA ILE A 30 13.82 -26.97 -12.59
C ILE A 30 15.34 -26.95 -12.69
N ARG A 31 15.93 -25.76 -12.69
CA ARG A 31 17.39 -25.58 -12.65
C ARG A 31 17.88 -25.71 -11.21
N THR A 32 19.12 -26.16 -11.03
CA THR A 32 19.70 -26.40 -9.70
C THR A 32 19.69 -25.14 -8.85
N GLU A 33 20.01 -24.00 -9.45
CA GLU A 33 20.03 -22.68 -8.84
C GLU A 33 18.64 -22.02 -8.72
N ALA A 34 17.56 -22.68 -9.13
CA ALA A 34 16.25 -22.07 -9.14
C ALA A 34 15.60 -22.02 -7.75
N VAL A 35 15.03 -20.88 -7.41
CA VAL A 35 14.11 -20.72 -6.31
C VAL A 35 12.70 -21.06 -6.77
N CYS A 36 12.08 -22.06 -6.14
CA CYS A 36 10.77 -22.58 -6.53
C CYS A 36 9.67 -22.01 -5.63
N TRP A 37 8.54 -21.61 -6.21
CA TRP A 37 7.34 -21.17 -5.50
C TRP A 37 6.19 -22.10 -5.80
N VAL A 38 5.38 -22.39 -4.78
CA VAL A 38 4.23 -23.31 -4.90
C VAL A 38 3.00 -22.77 -4.20
N ALA A 39 1.85 -23.09 -4.78
CA ALA A 39 0.54 -22.93 -4.16
C ALA A 39 0.05 -24.33 -3.78
N LYS A 40 -0.35 -24.52 -2.53
CA LYS A 40 -0.77 -25.81 -1.98
C LYS A 40 -2.16 -25.74 -1.38
N ARG A 41 -2.94 -26.79 -1.61
CA ARG A 41 -4.22 -27.07 -0.94
C ARG A 41 -4.26 -28.56 -0.64
N GLY A 42 -3.54 -28.97 0.41
CA GLY A 42 -3.10 -30.36 0.57
C GLY A 42 -1.96 -30.66 -0.40
N ASP A 43 -2.29 -30.88 -1.67
CA ASP A 43 -1.31 -31.07 -2.75
C ASP A 43 -0.90 -29.76 -3.43
N ILE A 44 0.17 -29.81 -4.23
CA ILE A 44 0.58 -28.69 -5.08
C ILE A 44 -0.49 -28.51 -6.17
N VAL A 45 -1.09 -27.32 -6.22
CA VAL A 45 -2.08 -26.92 -7.24
C VAL A 45 -1.52 -25.90 -8.23
N GLY A 46 -0.36 -25.32 -7.93
CA GLY A 46 0.38 -24.50 -8.87
C GLY A 46 1.81 -24.27 -8.44
N GLY A 47 2.67 -23.88 -9.39
CA GLY A 47 4.04 -23.52 -9.09
C GLY A 47 4.72 -22.75 -10.20
N LEU A 48 5.85 -22.14 -9.86
CA LEU A 48 6.77 -21.46 -10.78
C LEU A 48 8.19 -21.55 -10.23
N CYS A 49 9.17 -21.14 -11.04
CA CYS A 49 10.57 -21.08 -10.66
C CYS A 49 11.18 -19.73 -11.06
N LEU A 50 12.00 -19.15 -10.19
CA LEU A 50 12.90 -18.03 -10.50
C LEU A 50 14.32 -18.58 -10.58
N THR A 51 14.99 -18.38 -11.71
CA THR A 51 16.41 -18.76 -11.88
C THR A 51 17.26 -17.51 -11.96
N PRO A 52 18.34 -17.40 -11.18
CA PRO A 52 19.30 -16.30 -11.32
C PRO A 52 19.83 -16.18 -12.75
N VAL A 53 19.90 -14.94 -13.22
CA VAL A 53 20.59 -14.53 -14.45
C VAL A 53 21.38 -13.26 -14.15
N GLU A 54 22.20 -12.82 -15.10
CA GLU A 54 22.89 -11.54 -15.00
C GLU A 54 21.88 -10.42 -14.67
N GLU A 55 22.22 -9.63 -13.65
CA GLU A 55 21.46 -8.48 -13.14
C GLU A 55 20.06 -8.77 -12.53
N GLY A 56 19.57 -10.02 -12.54
CA GLY A 56 18.23 -10.32 -12.01
C GLY A 56 17.83 -11.79 -12.04
N GLN A 57 16.56 -12.06 -12.36
CA GLN A 57 15.95 -13.39 -12.29
C GLN A 57 15.14 -13.70 -13.56
N PHE A 58 15.10 -14.97 -13.94
CA PHE A 58 14.29 -15.47 -15.03
C PHE A 58 13.15 -16.35 -14.51
N LEU A 59 11.91 -15.88 -14.68
CA LEU A 59 10.71 -16.59 -14.29
C LEU A 59 10.37 -17.62 -15.35
N THR A 60 10.24 -18.87 -14.90
CA THR A 60 9.87 -20.01 -15.72
C THR A 60 8.87 -20.88 -15.00
N GLY A 61 8.25 -21.76 -15.78
CA GLY A 61 7.56 -22.90 -15.22
C GLY A 61 6.17 -22.65 -14.63
N LEU A 62 5.66 -21.41 -14.70
CA LEU A 62 4.32 -21.09 -14.19
C LEU A 62 3.28 -22.09 -14.72
N LEU A 63 2.69 -22.85 -13.80
CA LEU A 63 1.64 -23.81 -14.08
C LEU A 63 0.65 -23.81 -12.92
N VAL A 64 -0.64 -23.79 -13.25
CA VAL A 64 -1.75 -24.03 -12.32
C VAL A 64 -2.59 -25.18 -12.90
N THR A 65 -3.05 -26.08 -12.03
CA THR A 65 -3.88 -27.23 -12.44
C THR A 65 -5.12 -26.76 -13.19
N PRO A 66 -5.59 -27.48 -14.23
CA PRO A 66 -6.72 -27.03 -15.05
C PRO A 66 -7.97 -26.67 -14.23
N THR A 67 -8.27 -27.43 -13.18
CA THR A 67 -9.42 -27.23 -12.28
C THR A 67 -9.31 -26.00 -11.39
N GLU A 68 -8.11 -25.44 -11.22
CA GLU A 68 -7.84 -24.29 -10.35
C GLU A 68 -7.46 -23.02 -11.14
N ARG A 69 -7.49 -23.07 -12.48
CA ARG A 69 -7.26 -21.90 -13.33
C ARG A 69 -8.38 -20.88 -13.18
N ASN A 70 -8.08 -19.62 -13.52
CA ASN A 70 -9.00 -18.48 -13.42
C ASN A 70 -9.47 -18.13 -12.00
N ARG A 71 -8.81 -18.66 -10.95
CA ARG A 71 -9.07 -18.34 -9.53
C ARG A 71 -8.02 -17.43 -8.90
N GLY A 72 -7.22 -16.74 -9.72
CA GLY A 72 -6.16 -15.84 -9.24
C GLY A 72 -4.87 -16.51 -8.72
N ILE A 73 -4.81 -17.83 -8.61
CA ILE A 73 -3.64 -18.55 -8.05
C ILE A 73 -2.34 -18.23 -8.79
N GLY A 74 -2.36 -18.25 -10.13
CA GLY A 74 -1.19 -17.95 -10.94
C GLY A 74 -0.71 -16.51 -10.76
N ALA A 75 -1.64 -15.56 -10.67
CA ALA A 75 -1.33 -14.15 -10.41
C ALA A 75 -0.68 -13.97 -9.04
N GLN A 76 -1.21 -14.65 -8.00
CA GLN A 76 -0.65 -14.56 -6.65
C GLN A 76 0.73 -15.21 -6.54
N LEU A 77 0.96 -16.34 -7.22
CA LEU A 77 2.29 -16.96 -7.29
C LEU A 77 3.32 -16.01 -7.90
N VAL A 78 2.99 -15.38 -9.02
CA VAL A 78 3.87 -14.41 -9.69
C VAL A 78 4.13 -13.21 -8.78
N ARG A 79 3.09 -12.65 -8.14
CA ARG A 79 3.25 -11.52 -7.21
C ARG A 79 4.20 -11.82 -6.07
N ASN A 80 4.03 -12.97 -5.41
CA ASN A 80 4.88 -13.35 -4.29
C ASN A 80 6.33 -13.56 -4.74
N ALA A 81 6.54 -14.21 -5.88
CA ALA A 81 7.87 -14.46 -6.42
C ALA A 81 8.58 -13.16 -6.83
N VAL A 82 7.89 -12.27 -7.54
CA VAL A 82 8.44 -10.97 -7.94
C VAL A 82 8.71 -10.10 -6.72
N ALA A 83 7.84 -10.10 -5.71
CA ALA A 83 8.05 -9.34 -4.48
C ALA A 83 9.29 -9.79 -3.69
N SER A 84 9.68 -11.06 -3.81
CA SER A 84 10.90 -11.60 -3.19
C SER A 84 12.19 -11.33 -3.98
N SER A 85 12.08 -10.75 -5.19
CA SER A 85 13.22 -10.53 -6.08
C SER A 85 13.83 -9.15 -5.87
N ALA A 86 15.15 -9.10 -5.64
CA ALA A 86 15.89 -7.83 -5.45
C ALA A 86 16.22 -7.10 -6.76
N GLY A 87 15.83 -7.63 -7.92
CA GLY A 87 16.18 -7.11 -9.24
C GLY A 87 15.15 -7.44 -10.31
N PRO A 88 15.41 -7.04 -11.56
CA PRO A 88 14.53 -7.32 -12.69
C PRO A 88 14.19 -8.81 -12.80
N VAL A 89 12.91 -9.07 -13.07
CA VAL A 89 12.39 -10.39 -13.37
C VAL A 89 11.99 -10.42 -14.84
N TRP A 90 12.64 -11.26 -15.63
CA TRP A 90 12.28 -11.49 -17.02
C TRP A 90 11.47 -12.77 -17.18
N LEU A 91 10.61 -12.80 -18.19
CA LEU A 91 9.92 -14.02 -18.61
C LEU A 91 9.69 -14.03 -20.11
N PHE A 92 9.49 -15.24 -20.67
CA PHE A 92 9.00 -15.41 -22.02
C PHE A 92 7.61 -16.01 -21.97
N CYS A 93 6.65 -15.35 -22.61
CA CYS A 93 5.28 -15.83 -22.71
C CYS A 93 4.81 -15.83 -24.17
N LYS A 94 3.70 -16.53 -24.43
CA LYS A 94 3.03 -16.41 -25.72
C LYS A 94 2.24 -15.09 -25.77
N PRO A 95 1.98 -14.51 -26.96
CA PRO A 95 1.27 -13.23 -27.09
C PRO A 95 -0.06 -13.16 -26.33
N GLU A 96 -0.84 -14.24 -26.30
CA GLU A 96 -2.14 -14.29 -25.60
C GLU A 96 -2.05 -14.15 -24.07
N LEU A 97 -0.84 -14.28 -23.50
CA LEU A 97 -0.61 -14.11 -22.06
C LEU A 97 -0.05 -12.73 -21.70
N VAL A 98 0.18 -11.84 -22.67
CA VAL A 98 0.76 -10.52 -22.42
C VAL A 98 -0.13 -9.74 -21.45
N ASP A 99 -1.42 -9.60 -21.71
CA ASP A 99 -2.34 -8.86 -20.83
C ASP A 99 -2.40 -9.42 -19.40
N PHE A 100 -2.26 -10.74 -19.26
CA PHE A 100 -2.20 -11.38 -17.95
C PHE A 100 -0.98 -10.89 -17.17
N TYR A 101 0.20 -10.84 -17.79
CA TYR A 101 1.43 -10.38 -17.13
C TYR A 101 1.50 -8.85 -17.01
N SER A 102 0.92 -8.10 -17.94
CA SER A 102 0.83 -6.63 -17.87
C SER A 102 0.09 -6.18 -16.61
N ARG A 103 -1.02 -6.84 -16.27
CA ARG A 103 -1.74 -6.60 -15.01
C ARG A 103 -0.93 -6.92 -13.73
N LEU A 104 0.19 -7.62 -13.87
CA LEU A 104 1.10 -7.96 -12.77
C LEU A 104 2.36 -7.06 -12.77
N GLY A 105 2.34 -5.97 -13.54
CA GLY A 105 3.42 -4.99 -13.61
C GLY A 105 4.57 -5.39 -14.54
N PHE A 106 4.36 -6.35 -15.45
CA PHE A 106 5.33 -6.64 -16.49
C PHE A 106 5.09 -5.75 -17.72
N SER A 107 6.15 -5.34 -18.40
CA SER A 107 6.10 -4.64 -19.69
C SER A 107 6.97 -5.37 -20.71
N VAL A 108 6.84 -5.01 -22.00
CA VAL A 108 7.72 -5.58 -23.04
C VAL A 108 9.17 -5.27 -22.71
N ALA A 109 10.02 -6.29 -22.74
CA ALA A 109 11.43 -6.14 -22.39
C ALA A 109 12.16 -5.36 -23.49
N ASN A 110 12.65 -4.16 -23.16
CA ASN A 110 13.46 -3.33 -24.05
C ASN A 110 14.92 -3.79 -24.08
N ARG A 111 15.41 -4.38 -22.98
CA ARG A 111 16.75 -4.95 -22.87
C ARG A 111 16.67 -6.30 -22.17
N LEU A 112 17.44 -7.27 -22.70
CA LEU A 112 17.58 -8.60 -22.11
C LEU A 112 19.06 -8.86 -21.82
N PRO A 113 19.38 -9.56 -20.71
CA PRO A 113 20.69 -10.18 -20.53
C PRO A 113 21.05 -11.06 -21.73
N ALA A 114 22.33 -11.11 -22.12
CA ALA A 114 22.78 -11.82 -23.32
C ALA A 114 22.31 -13.27 -23.35
N ALA A 115 22.42 -13.98 -22.21
CA ALA A 115 21.98 -15.37 -22.08
C ALA A 115 20.46 -15.57 -22.31
N LEU A 116 19.65 -14.56 -22.00
CA LEU A 116 18.20 -14.56 -22.25
C LEU A 116 17.90 -14.20 -23.70
N ALA A 117 18.59 -13.22 -24.28
CA ALA A 117 18.46 -12.88 -25.69
C ALA A 117 18.77 -14.09 -26.60
N ASP A 118 19.88 -14.79 -26.37
CA ASP A 118 20.25 -16.01 -27.11
C ASP A 118 19.21 -17.13 -26.96
N ARG A 119 18.63 -17.26 -25.76
CA ARG A 119 17.58 -18.24 -25.49
C ARG A 119 16.30 -17.88 -26.26
N LEU A 120 15.90 -16.62 -26.26
CA LEU A 120 14.71 -16.14 -26.97
C LEU A 120 14.84 -16.38 -28.48
N THR A 121 15.99 -16.03 -29.07
CA THR A 121 16.29 -16.27 -30.49
C THR A 121 16.15 -17.74 -30.85
N ARG A 122 16.67 -18.66 -30.03
CA ARG A 122 16.50 -20.11 -30.26
C ARG A 122 15.06 -20.56 -30.16
N TYR A 123 14.29 -20.07 -29.18
CA TYR A 123 12.89 -20.45 -29.04
C TYR A 123 12.01 -19.90 -30.16
N ARG A 124 12.30 -18.68 -30.64
CA ARG A 124 11.58 -18.03 -31.75
C ARG A 124 11.66 -18.77 -33.08
N ARG A 125 12.61 -19.70 -33.24
CA ARG A 125 12.66 -20.61 -34.41
C ARG A 125 11.44 -21.51 -34.54
N SER A 126 10.73 -21.78 -33.45
CA SER A 126 9.59 -22.71 -33.42
C SER A 126 8.36 -22.20 -32.65
N LYS A 127 8.49 -21.08 -31.93
CA LYS A 127 7.44 -20.54 -31.05
C LYS A 127 7.34 -19.02 -31.19
N THR A 128 6.13 -18.51 -31.31
CA THR A 128 5.89 -17.07 -31.14
C THR A 128 5.94 -16.73 -29.66
N LEU A 129 6.99 -16.04 -29.23
CA LEU A 129 7.19 -15.63 -27.84
C LEU A 129 7.51 -14.14 -27.74
N VAL A 130 6.93 -13.52 -26.71
CA VAL A 130 7.19 -12.15 -26.27
C VAL A 130 8.03 -12.22 -25.01
N ALA A 131 9.08 -11.42 -24.94
CA ALA A 131 9.85 -11.24 -23.73
C ALA A 131 9.28 -10.07 -22.94
N LEU A 132 8.99 -10.31 -21.66
CA LEU A 132 8.51 -9.30 -20.74
C LEU A 132 9.50 -9.14 -19.59
N GLN A 133 9.52 -7.97 -19.00
CA GLN A 133 10.32 -7.63 -17.83
C GLN A 133 9.46 -6.98 -16.76
N ASN A 134 9.78 -7.24 -15.50
CA ASN A 134 9.31 -6.50 -14.34
C ASN A 134 10.56 -6.05 -13.60
N ASP A 135 10.93 -4.78 -13.77
CA ASP A 135 12.04 -4.20 -13.04
C ASP A 135 11.50 -3.23 -11.98
N ARG A 136 11.43 -3.72 -10.73
CA ARG A 136 11.04 -2.87 -9.60
C ARG A 136 12.07 -1.80 -9.25
N ARG A 137 13.33 -1.90 -9.73
CA ARG A 137 14.31 -0.81 -9.58
C ARG A 137 14.06 0.31 -10.58
N MET A 138 13.52 -0.02 -11.76
CA MET A 138 13.05 0.98 -12.73
C MET A 138 11.75 1.67 -12.28
N MET A 139 11.09 1.16 -11.22
CA MET A 139 10.03 1.85 -10.47
C MET A 139 10.57 2.69 -9.29
N SER A 140 11.90 2.88 -9.19
CA SER A 140 12.57 3.56 -8.06
C SER A 140 13.31 4.84 -8.45
N VAL A 141 13.14 5.36 -9.67
CA VAL A 141 13.40 6.78 -9.92
C VAL A 141 12.07 7.39 -10.30
N PRO A 142 11.43 8.16 -9.41
CA PRO A 142 10.28 8.95 -9.80
C PRO A 142 10.71 9.85 -10.96
N ASN A 143 9.96 9.85 -12.06
CA ASN A 143 10.23 10.78 -13.18
C ASN A 143 10.07 12.23 -12.74
N ALA A 144 9.26 12.48 -11.71
CA ALA A 144 9.16 13.77 -11.03
C ALA A 144 8.64 13.59 -9.59
N THR A 145 9.05 14.52 -8.72
CA THR A 145 8.50 14.68 -7.37
C THR A 145 7.46 15.79 -7.39
N LEU A 146 6.24 15.46 -6.98
CA LEU A 146 5.12 16.37 -6.86
C LEU A 146 5.07 16.89 -5.44
N LYS A 147 5.23 18.20 -5.25
CA LYS A 147 5.02 18.84 -3.95
C LYS A 147 3.54 19.08 -3.73
N ILE A 148 3.00 18.54 -2.65
CA ILE A 148 1.58 18.63 -2.32
C ILE A 148 1.38 19.08 -0.88
N ALA A 149 0.24 19.70 -0.61
CA ALA A 149 -0.25 19.98 0.73
C ALA A 149 -1.63 19.35 0.92
N ILE A 150 -1.81 18.58 1.98
CA ILE A 150 -3.04 17.79 2.23
C ILE A 150 -3.46 17.84 3.70
N ALA A 151 -4.76 17.64 3.96
CA ALA A 151 -5.33 17.71 5.31
C ALA A 151 -5.99 16.41 5.77
N CYS A 152 -5.70 16.00 7.01
CA CYS A 152 -6.56 15.12 7.79
C CYS A 152 -7.70 15.96 8.38
N LEU A 153 -8.84 16.03 7.67
CA LEU A 153 -10.04 16.69 8.17
C LEU A 153 -10.83 15.73 9.05
N LEU A 154 -10.92 16.04 10.35
CA LEU A 154 -11.54 15.19 11.36
C LEU A 154 -12.95 15.68 11.71
N ASP A 155 -13.93 14.78 11.70
CA ASP A 155 -15.25 15.07 12.26
C ASP A 155 -15.26 15.01 13.80
N GLU A 156 -16.42 15.28 14.40
CA GLU A 156 -16.63 15.22 15.85
C GLU A 156 -16.41 13.81 16.44
N CYS A 157 -16.48 12.77 15.62
CA CYS A 157 -16.23 11.37 16.01
C CYS A 157 -14.75 10.97 15.80
N GLY A 158 -13.90 11.87 15.31
CA GLY A 158 -12.49 11.58 15.01
C GLY A 158 -12.27 10.79 13.72
N ARG A 159 -13.29 10.70 12.85
CA ARG A 159 -13.18 10.06 11.54
C ARG A 159 -12.57 11.04 10.53
N ILE A 160 -11.79 10.48 9.61
CA ILE A 160 -11.04 11.22 8.61
C ILE A 160 -11.84 11.29 7.31
N LEU A 161 -12.06 12.49 6.80
CA LEU A 161 -12.62 12.68 5.46
C LEU A 161 -11.61 12.20 4.41
N VAL A 162 -12.08 11.36 3.50
CA VAL A 162 -11.35 10.97 2.30
C VAL A 162 -12.15 11.25 1.04
N VAL A 163 -11.45 11.59 -0.02
CA VAL A 163 -12.02 11.95 -1.31
C VAL A 163 -11.41 11.09 -2.42
N ARG A 164 -12.12 10.94 -3.54
CA ARG A 164 -11.60 10.26 -4.74
C ARG A 164 -11.76 11.15 -5.96
N LYS A 165 -10.69 11.28 -6.75
CA LYS A 165 -10.68 12.01 -8.02
C LYS A 165 -11.41 11.22 -9.11
N ARG A 166 -12.04 11.94 -10.02
CA ARG A 166 -12.79 11.35 -11.14
C ARG A 166 -11.91 10.43 -11.98
N GLY A 167 -12.37 9.21 -12.21
CA GLY A 167 -11.64 8.23 -13.01
C GLY A 167 -10.39 7.64 -12.35
N THR A 168 -10.24 7.80 -11.03
CA THR A 168 -9.16 7.20 -10.24
C THR A 168 -9.68 6.14 -9.28
N ARG A 169 -8.80 5.23 -8.83
CA ARG A 169 -9.18 4.13 -7.93
C ARG A 169 -9.06 4.48 -6.45
N PHE A 170 -8.15 5.38 -6.09
CA PHE A 170 -7.71 5.53 -4.71
C PHE A 170 -8.45 6.65 -3.99
N PHE A 171 -8.96 6.36 -2.81
CA PHE A 171 -9.32 7.38 -1.83
C PHE A 171 -8.06 8.03 -1.27
N MET A 172 -8.07 9.35 -1.16
CA MET A 172 -6.95 10.18 -0.68
C MET A 172 -7.46 11.27 0.27
N LEU A 173 -6.53 11.94 0.94
CA LEU A 173 -6.84 13.13 1.71
C LEU A 173 -7.12 14.32 0.78
N PRO A 174 -8.04 15.23 1.13
CA PRO A 174 -8.28 16.44 0.37
C PRO A 174 -7.07 17.38 0.40
N GLY A 175 -6.94 18.17 -0.66
CA GLY A 175 -5.76 18.99 -0.94
C GLY A 175 -5.12 18.64 -2.29
N GLY A 176 -3.99 19.26 -2.59
CA GLY A 176 -3.48 19.22 -3.95
C GLY A 176 -2.05 19.72 -4.13
N LYS A 177 -1.72 20.03 -5.39
CA LYS A 177 -0.36 20.37 -5.81
C LYS A 177 -0.06 21.83 -5.51
N ALA A 178 1.15 22.12 -5.07
CA ALA A 178 1.60 23.49 -4.86
C ALA A 178 1.77 24.22 -6.19
N GLU A 179 1.25 25.44 -6.27
CA GLU A 179 1.58 26.36 -7.37
C GLU A 179 2.90 27.11 -7.09
N ILE A 180 3.43 27.75 -8.13
CA ILE A 180 4.71 28.46 -8.04
C ILE A 180 4.60 29.61 -7.05
N GLY A 181 5.38 29.53 -5.96
CA GLY A 181 5.47 30.57 -4.95
C GLY A 181 4.49 30.42 -3.78
N GLU A 182 3.63 29.40 -3.78
CA GLU A 182 2.75 29.11 -2.65
C GLU A 182 3.51 28.46 -1.48
N THR A 183 3.14 28.84 -0.26
CA THR A 183 3.46 28.05 0.93
C THR A 183 2.52 26.83 1.03
N PRO A 184 2.89 25.77 1.79
CA PRO A 184 2.02 24.61 1.96
C PRO A 184 0.62 24.96 2.49
N LEU A 185 0.51 25.90 3.44
CA LEU A 185 -0.78 26.35 3.96
C LEU A 185 -1.60 27.13 2.91
N GLN A 186 -0.94 27.96 2.08
CA GLN A 186 -1.63 28.66 0.99
C GLN A 186 -2.21 27.68 -0.04
N THR A 187 -1.39 26.70 -0.47
CA THR A 187 -1.83 25.62 -1.35
C THR A 187 -3.01 24.87 -0.74
N LEU A 188 -2.91 24.45 0.52
CA LEU A 188 -3.96 23.68 1.17
C LEU A 188 -5.27 24.46 1.27
N ARG A 189 -5.23 25.75 1.64
CA ARG A 189 -6.42 26.60 1.72
C ARG A 189 -7.10 26.77 0.37
N ARG A 190 -6.32 27.04 -0.69
CA ARG A 190 -6.84 27.15 -2.05
C ARG A 190 -7.55 25.86 -2.48
N GLU A 191 -6.88 24.73 -2.32
CA GLU A 191 -7.41 23.42 -2.71
C GLU A 191 -8.67 23.06 -1.93
N LEU A 192 -8.70 23.25 -0.59
CA LEU A 192 -9.89 22.98 0.21
C LEU A 192 -11.08 23.91 -0.14
N GLN A 193 -10.80 25.14 -0.53
CA GLN A 193 -11.84 26.06 -1.02
C GLN A 193 -12.39 25.60 -2.38
N GLU A 194 -11.54 25.15 -3.29
CA GLU A 194 -11.94 24.70 -4.64
C GLU A 194 -12.63 23.33 -4.63
N GLU A 195 -12.12 22.38 -3.84
CA GLU A 195 -12.58 21.00 -3.80
C GLU A 195 -13.80 20.78 -2.90
N LEU A 196 -13.92 21.56 -1.81
CA LEU A 196 -14.89 21.30 -0.72
C LEU A 196 -15.70 22.51 -0.28
N ASP A 197 -15.49 23.70 -0.88
CA ASP A 197 -16.05 24.99 -0.42
C ASP A 197 -15.81 25.22 1.08
N LEU A 198 -14.59 24.89 1.53
CA LEU A 198 -14.20 24.93 2.94
C LEU A 198 -13.14 26.02 3.19
N PRO A 199 -13.56 27.26 3.52
CA PRO A 199 -12.65 28.33 3.89
C PRO A 199 -12.14 28.10 5.32
N LEU A 200 -10.89 27.64 5.44
CA LEU A 200 -10.14 27.57 6.69
C LEU A 200 -9.03 28.64 6.72
N GLU A 201 -8.66 29.05 7.92
CA GLU A 201 -7.55 29.97 8.20
C GLU A 201 -6.30 29.21 8.66
N ASP A 202 -5.14 29.86 8.60
CA ASP A 202 -3.85 29.22 8.93
C ASP A 202 -3.82 28.62 10.35
N ASN A 203 -4.52 29.25 11.31
CA ASN A 203 -4.59 28.81 12.70
C ASN A 203 -5.50 27.59 12.92
N ASP A 204 -6.26 27.17 11.92
CA ASP A 204 -7.10 25.97 11.99
C ASP A 204 -6.30 24.68 11.72
N PHE A 205 -5.03 24.82 11.30
CA PHE A 205 -4.19 23.70 10.88
C PHE A 205 -3.05 23.42 11.86
N ASP A 206 -3.04 22.21 12.41
CA ASP A 206 -1.92 21.67 13.15
C ASP A 206 -1.00 20.85 12.23
N PRO A 207 0.32 21.05 12.24
CA PRO A 207 1.22 20.21 11.45
C PRO A 207 1.28 18.77 11.99
N LEU A 208 1.05 17.81 11.10
CA LEU A 208 1.29 16.39 11.39
C LEU A 208 2.72 15.99 11.04
N GLY A 209 3.19 16.39 9.85
CA GLY A 209 4.55 16.12 9.40
C GLY A 209 4.73 16.23 7.89
N HIS A 210 5.94 15.94 7.45
CA HIS A 210 6.35 15.93 6.06
C HIS A 210 6.71 14.51 5.64
N PHE A 211 6.09 14.00 4.58
CA PHE A 211 6.21 12.59 4.18
C PHE A 211 6.40 12.44 2.68
N GLN A 212 6.96 11.30 2.29
CA GLN A 212 7.13 10.94 0.88
C GLN A 212 6.62 9.54 0.59
N ALA A 213 5.94 9.37 -0.54
CA ALA A 213 5.47 8.06 -1.01
C ALA A 213 5.21 8.07 -2.52
N PRO A 214 5.08 6.91 -3.18
CA PRO A 214 4.61 6.84 -4.55
C PRO A 214 3.25 7.55 -4.72
N ALA A 215 3.09 8.31 -5.80
CA ALA A 215 1.83 8.98 -6.12
C ALA A 215 0.74 7.94 -6.40
N ALA A 216 -0.46 8.15 -5.86
CA ALA A 216 -1.56 7.19 -6.01
C ALA A 216 -2.11 7.14 -7.45
N ASN A 217 -2.17 8.30 -8.11
CA ASN A 217 -2.86 8.48 -9.38
C ASN A 217 -1.94 8.87 -10.54
N GLU A 218 -0.64 9.07 -10.27
CA GLU A 218 0.36 9.40 -11.27
C GLU A 218 1.42 8.29 -11.30
N PRO A 219 1.31 7.33 -12.23
CA PRO A 219 2.31 6.28 -12.39
C PRO A 219 3.71 6.90 -12.52
N ASP A 220 4.69 6.25 -11.90
CA ASP A 220 6.10 6.67 -11.93
C ASP A 220 6.41 8.04 -11.30
N HIS A 221 5.50 8.61 -10.50
CA HIS A 221 5.71 9.84 -9.73
C HIS A 221 5.78 9.56 -8.22
N GLN A 222 6.47 10.44 -7.50
CA GLN A 222 6.50 10.47 -6.04
C GLN A 222 5.81 11.74 -5.56
N VAL A 223 5.08 11.65 -4.45
CA VAL A 223 4.59 12.83 -3.74
C VAL A 223 5.52 13.15 -2.58
N GLU A 224 5.79 14.43 -2.41
CA GLU A 224 6.40 15.03 -1.24
C GLU A 224 5.32 15.91 -0.60
N ALA A 225 4.84 15.50 0.57
CA ALA A 225 3.60 15.98 1.14
C ALA A 225 3.81 16.63 2.50
N ASP A 226 3.40 17.89 2.60
CA ASP A 226 3.16 18.55 3.88
C ASP A 226 1.74 18.22 4.35
N VAL A 227 1.63 17.59 5.52
CA VAL A 227 0.37 17.04 6.03
C VAL A 227 -0.04 17.78 7.29
N PHE A 228 -1.28 18.26 7.28
CA PHE A 228 -1.88 19.01 8.38
C PHE A 228 -3.09 18.27 8.95
N ILE A 229 -3.48 18.61 10.17
CA ILE A 229 -4.71 18.17 10.83
C ILE A 229 -5.58 19.41 11.00
N ALA A 230 -6.86 19.28 10.69
CA ALA A 230 -7.84 20.31 11.03
C ALA A 230 -9.15 19.64 11.42
N ARG A 231 -9.94 20.34 12.25
CA ARG A 231 -11.32 19.93 12.51
C ARG A 231 -12.19 20.29 11.33
N LEU A 232 -13.12 19.42 10.97
CA LEU A 232 -14.14 19.70 9.99
C LEU A 232 -15.36 20.34 10.68
N PRO A 233 -15.58 21.66 10.55
CA PRO A 233 -16.61 22.36 11.33
C PRO A 233 -18.03 22.13 10.80
N ARG A 234 -18.17 21.60 9.57
CA ARG A 234 -19.46 21.43 8.89
C ARG A 234 -19.38 20.31 7.86
N ALA A 235 -20.54 19.80 7.46
CA ALA A 235 -20.62 18.92 6.30
C ALA A 235 -20.14 19.64 5.03
N VAL A 236 -19.35 18.94 4.21
CA VAL A 236 -18.82 19.46 2.94
C VAL A 236 -19.40 18.69 1.76
N THR A 237 -19.37 19.30 0.58
CA THR A 237 -19.75 18.65 -0.67
C THR A 237 -18.54 18.63 -1.58
N VAL A 238 -18.34 17.55 -2.33
CA VAL A 238 -17.23 17.45 -3.28
C VAL A 238 -17.53 18.25 -4.54
N HIS A 239 -16.54 19.03 -4.99
CA HIS A 239 -16.58 19.86 -6.17
C HIS A 239 -15.40 19.56 -7.12
N ALA A 240 -15.36 20.26 -8.26
CA ALA A 240 -14.30 20.19 -9.25
C ALA A 240 -14.00 18.76 -9.77
N GLU A 241 -12.78 18.27 -9.54
CA GLU A 241 -12.29 16.99 -10.06
C GLU A 241 -12.62 15.79 -9.16
N LEU A 242 -13.25 16.00 -8.01
CA LEU A 242 -13.67 14.93 -7.11
C LEU A 242 -15.00 14.30 -7.56
N GLU A 243 -15.13 12.98 -7.39
CA GLU A 243 -16.34 12.22 -7.74
C GLU A 243 -17.01 11.54 -6.54
N GLU A 244 -16.26 11.24 -5.49
CA GLU A 244 -16.77 10.51 -4.32
C GLU A 244 -16.07 11.00 -3.04
N MET A 245 -16.80 11.02 -1.94
CA MET A 245 -16.27 11.20 -0.58
C MET A 245 -16.65 10.01 0.29
N GLY A 246 -15.82 9.76 1.30
CA GLY A 246 -16.03 8.73 2.30
C GLY A 246 -15.39 9.10 3.63
N TRP A 247 -15.60 8.22 4.60
CA TRP A 247 -15.06 8.38 5.96
C TRP A 247 -14.19 7.18 6.30
N LEU A 248 -13.05 7.44 6.92
CA LEU A 248 -12.18 6.43 7.50
C LEU A 248 -12.11 6.62 9.01
N GLU A 249 -12.23 5.54 9.76
CA GLU A 249 -11.88 5.53 11.17
C GLU A 249 -10.36 5.76 11.32
N ALA A 250 -9.96 6.53 12.34
CA ALA A 250 -8.55 6.66 12.72
C ALA A 250 -8.08 5.36 13.40
N ALA A 251 -7.78 4.35 12.59
CA ALA A 251 -7.37 3.02 13.01
C ALA A 251 -6.37 2.41 12.00
N PRO A 252 -5.57 1.39 12.40
CA PRO A 252 -4.73 0.66 11.46
C PRO A 252 -5.53 0.17 10.25
N CYS A 253 -5.13 0.61 9.06
CA CYS A 253 -5.91 0.42 7.84
C CYS A 253 -5.16 -0.47 6.85
N GLU A 254 -5.74 -1.64 6.54
CA GLU A 254 -5.21 -2.58 5.54
C GLU A 254 -5.89 -2.45 4.17
N ARG A 255 -6.68 -1.38 3.96
CA ARG A 255 -7.39 -1.16 2.70
C ARG A 255 -6.40 -0.94 1.55
N ASP A 256 -6.64 -1.63 0.44
CA ASP A 256 -5.85 -1.50 -0.78
C ASP A 256 -6.39 -0.43 -1.74
N ASP A 257 -7.53 0.20 -1.43
CA ASP A 257 -8.18 1.24 -2.23
C ASP A 257 -7.94 2.66 -1.69
N ILE A 258 -6.99 2.84 -0.78
CA ILE A 258 -6.54 4.16 -0.27
C ILE A 258 -5.13 4.49 -0.76
N ALA A 259 -4.79 5.78 -0.82
CA ALA A 259 -3.49 6.26 -1.27
C ALA A 259 -2.33 5.68 -0.46
N PRO A 260 -1.19 5.30 -1.09
CA PRO A 260 -0.04 4.72 -0.39
C PRO A 260 0.51 5.58 0.74
N LEU A 261 0.54 6.91 0.53
CA LEU A 261 0.96 7.90 1.53
C LEU A 261 0.07 7.85 2.78
N LEU A 262 -1.25 7.84 2.58
CA LEU A 262 -2.24 7.79 3.66
C LEU A 262 -2.08 6.50 4.47
N ARG A 263 -2.00 5.35 3.79
CA ARG A 263 -1.89 4.04 4.43
C ARG A 263 -0.59 3.86 5.22
N SER A 264 0.54 4.23 4.62
CA SER A 264 1.86 3.81 5.11
C SER A 264 2.54 4.83 6.03
N HIS A 265 2.12 6.11 5.96
CA HIS A 265 2.78 7.20 6.68
C HIS A 265 1.79 8.02 7.52
N VAL A 266 0.72 8.53 6.91
CA VAL A 266 -0.19 9.46 7.60
C VAL A 266 -0.99 8.76 8.70
N MET A 267 -1.59 7.60 8.42
CA MET A 267 -2.39 6.88 9.43
C MET A 267 -1.56 6.50 10.67
N PRO A 268 -0.34 5.91 10.55
CA PRO A 268 0.52 5.68 11.71
C PRO A 268 0.89 6.95 12.48
N ALA A 269 1.18 8.05 11.79
CA ALA A 269 1.54 9.32 12.42
C ALA A 269 0.37 9.94 13.18
N LEU A 270 -0.83 9.91 12.60
CA LEU A 270 -2.05 10.42 13.22
C LEU A 270 -2.41 9.62 14.49
N LEU A 271 -2.35 8.28 14.43
CA LEU A 271 -2.56 7.42 15.59
C LEU A 271 -1.58 7.73 16.73
N ALA A 272 -0.30 7.91 16.40
CA ALA A 272 0.72 8.27 17.38
C ALA A 272 0.43 9.65 18.02
N ARG A 273 -0.04 10.62 17.22
CA ARG A 273 -0.43 11.95 17.72
C ARG A 273 -1.64 11.88 18.65
N MET A 274 -2.66 11.10 18.30
CA MET A 274 -3.86 10.93 19.12
C MET A 274 -3.55 10.27 20.47
N ALA A 275 -2.74 9.21 20.47
CA ALA A 275 -2.30 8.54 21.69
C ALA A 275 -1.51 9.48 22.63
N GLN A 276 -0.71 10.38 22.07
CA GLN A 276 0.01 11.41 22.85
C GLN A 276 -0.97 12.42 23.46
N ALA A 277 -1.97 12.89 22.71
CA ALA A 277 -2.96 13.84 23.21
C ALA A 277 -3.79 13.27 24.37
N GLU A 278 -4.19 11.99 24.29
CA GLU A 278 -4.89 11.28 25.38
C GLU A 278 -4.02 11.17 26.64
N SER A 279 -2.71 10.90 26.47
CA SER A 279 -1.77 10.81 27.59
C SER A 279 -1.53 12.15 28.30
N VAL A 280 -1.56 13.26 27.56
CA VAL A 280 -1.41 14.62 28.10
C VAL A 280 -2.69 15.06 28.81
N ALA A 281 -3.87 14.75 28.26
CA ALA A 281 -5.15 15.05 28.88
C ALA A 281 -5.34 14.30 30.22
N CYS A 282 -4.89 13.04 30.32
CA CYS A 282 -4.97 12.27 31.57
C CYS A 282 -4.03 12.82 32.67
N CYS A 283 -2.97 13.54 32.31
CA CYS A 283 -2.06 14.19 33.25
C CYS A 283 -2.54 15.58 33.73
N ALA A 284 -3.64 16.10 33.19
CA ALA A 284 -4.09 17.48 33.41
C ALA A 284 -5.53 17.57 33.96
N GLU A 285 -5.75 17.13 35.21
CA GLU A 285 -6.93 17.46 36.03
C GLU A 285 -6.47 17.67 37.50
N PRO A 286 -7.14 18.51 38.32
CA PRO A 286 -6.49 19.70 38.88
C PRO A 286 -6.21 19.60 40.37
N SER A 287 -5.02 20.04 40.76
CA SER A 287 -4.67 20.42 42.13
C SER A 287 -5.00 21.90 42.35
N ASP A 288 -6.20 22.22 42.82
CA ASP A 288 -6.42 23.29 43.81
C ASP A 288 -7.89 23.33 44.28
N GLN A 289 -8.12 23.10 45.58
CA GLN A 289 -9.03 23.93 46.38
C GLN A 289 -8.46 23.99 47.80
N GLY A 290 -7.67 25.03 48.03
CA GLY A 290 -7.27 25.51 49.35
C GLY A 290 -8.45 25.93 50.25
N GLU A 291 -8.24 25.63 51.53
CA GLU A 291 -8.66 26.30 52.76
C GLU A 291 -9.74 27.41 52.68
N ILE A 292 -10.82 27.18 53.44
CA ILE A 292 -11.49 28.23 54.20
C ILE A 292 -11.56 27.78 55.65
N GLY A 293 -10.83 28.47 56.53
CA GLY A 293 -10.82 28.20 57.96
C GLY A 293 -12.15 28.55 58.64
N SER A 294 -12.46 27.83 59.72
CA SER A 294 -13.30 28.34 60.81
C SER A 294 -12.94 27.64 62.12
N LEU A 295 -12.53 28.45 63.08
CA LEU A 295 -12.22 28.08 64.46
C LEU A 295 -13.50 27.89 65.30
N ALA A 296 -13.34 27.06 66.33
CA ALA A 296 -14.02 27.07 67.64
C ALA A 296 -15.37 26.34 67.78
N GLY A 297 -15.42 25.40 68.74
CA GLY A 297 -16.67 25.11 69.46
C GLY A 297 -16.85 23.70 70.03
N LYS A 298 -16.30 23.47 71.24
CA LYS A 298 -16.93 22.76 72.38
C LYS A 298 -17.43 21.29 72.28
N VAL A 299 -16.79 20.44 73.09
CA VAL A 299 -17.34 19.72 74.29
C VAL A 299 -18.49 18.69 74.10
N SER A 300 -18.14 17.43 74.37
CA SER A 300 -18.86 16.37 75.12
C SER A 300 -20.08 15.61 74.58
N SER A 301 -19.89 14.28 74.61
CA SER A 301 -20.77 13.20 75.14
C SER A 301 -22.14 12.90 74.53
N ILE A 302 -22.38 11.58 74.39
CA ILE A 302 -23.60 10.74 74.59
C ILE A 302 -23.45 9.58 73.57
N ALA A 303 -22.99 8.36 73.89
CA ALA A 303 -23.55 7.31 74.75
C ALA A 303 -24.96 6.81 74.33
N SER A 304 -25.02 5.54 73.90
CA SER A 304 -26.19 4.63 74.00
C SER A 304 -27.38 4.90 73.06
N SER A 305 -28.18 3.97 72.56
CA SER A 305 -28.24 2.50 72.51
C SER A 305 -29.46 2.15 71.65
N SER A 306 -29.38 1.07 70.86
CA SER A 306 -30.33 -0.06 70.81
C SER A 306 -30.06 -0.90 69.57
#